data_AF-A0A2P6SDH2-F1
#
_entry.id   AF-A0A2P6SDH2-F1
#
_cell.length_a   1.000
_cell.length_b   1.000
_cell.length_c   1.000
_cell.angle_alpha   90.00
_cell.angle_beta   90.00
_cell.angle_gamma   90.00
#
_symmetry.space_group_name_H-M   'P 1'
#
loop_
_entity.id
_entity.type
_entity.pdbx_description
1 polymer ?
#
loop_
_entity_poly.entity_id
_entity_poly.type
_entity_poly.pdbx_seq_one_letter_code
_entity_poly.pdbx_strand_id
1 'polypeptide(L)'
;MILYVINLPASFSDITNIMSAQVFIQSDVLDVALEMRNQFDSLPHVLKHIDEIESSVLCDSEGWLLSNPMGKRTEREIHAEFEGAKIYRRVYQKQAQKALG
;
A
#
# COMPACT_ATOMS: atom_id res chain seq x y z
N MET A 1 -3.18 -11.05 -9.28
CA MET A 1 -2.85 -9.62 -9.21
C MET A 1 -4.13 -8.85 -8.92
N ILE A 2 -4.21 -8.18 -7.77
CA ILE A 2 -5.31 -7.25 -7.51
C ILE A 2 -4.68 -5.90 -7.15
N LEU A 3 -4.99 -4.89 -7.96
CA LEU A 3 -4.61 -3.49 -7.73
C LEU A 3 -5.84 -2.75 -7.22
N TYR A 4 -5.79 -2.21 -6.02
CA TYR A 4 -6.80 -1.31 -5.50
C TYR A 4 -6.25 0.11 -5.45
N VAL A 5 -6.94 1.05 -6.09
CA VAL A 5 -6.72 2.47 -5.81
C VAL A 5 -7.61 2.84 -4.63
N ILE A 6 -7.00 3.14 -3.49
CA ILE A 6 -7.71 3.47 -2.25
C ILE A 6 -7.58 4.96 -1.97
N ASN A 7 -8.71 5.66 -1.91
CA ASN A 7 -8.76 6.98 -1.32
C ASN A 7 -9.08 6.81 0.17
N LEU A 8 -8.06 6.67 1.01
CA LEU A 8 -8.30 6.68 2.46
C LEU A 8 -8.60 8.11 2.91
N PRO A 9 -9.68 8.34 3.70
CA PRO A 9 -9.82 9.58 4.41
C PRO A 9 -8.66 9.67 5.40
N ALA A 10 -7.87 10.74 5.29
CA ALA A 10 -6.79 10.96 6.23
C ALA A 10 -7.36 11.09 7.65
N SER A 11 -6.66 10.51 8.62
CA SER A 11 -7.07 10.50 10.02
C SER A 11 -7.38 11.92 10.51
N PHE A 12 -8.52 12.03 11.20
CA PHE A 12 -9.19 13.27 11.58
C PHE A 12 -8.40 14.01 12.67
N SER A 13 -7.33 14.72 12.33
CA SER A 13 -6.67 15.63 13.29
C SER A 13 -6.01 16.87 12.70
N ASP A 14 -5.72 16.94 11.39
CA ASP A 14 -5.07 18.12 10.80
C ASP A 14 -5.93 18.79 9.71
N ILE A 15 -6.27 20.06 9.95
CA ILE A 15 -7.15 20.91 9.13
C ILE A 15 -6.48 21.34 7.79
N THR A 16 -5.31 20.80 7.45
CA THR A 16 -4.59 21.07 6.19
C THR A 16 -4.57 19.87 5.22
N ASN A 17 -5.31 18.80 5.51
CA ASN A 17 -5.14 17.51 4.87
C ASN A 17 -5.82 17.43 3.48
N ILE A 18 -5.07 17.77 2.43
CA ILE A 18 -5.43 17.41 1.06
C ILE A 18 -5.55 15.88 1.02
N MET A 19 -6.69 15.35 0.58
CA MET A 19 -6.91 13.91 0.37
C MET A 19 -5.77 13.33 -0.50
N SER A 20 -4.77 12.72 0.13
CA SER A 20 -3.68 12.08 -0.59
C SER A 20 -4.19 10.73 -1.11
N ALA A 21 -4.32 10.58 -2.42
CA ALA A 21 -4.65 9.29 -3.02
C ALA A 21 -3.58 8.26 -2.65
N GLN A 22 -4.01 7.08 -2.21
CA GLN A 22 -3.12 5.96 -1.93
C GLN A 22 -3.35 4.82 -2.93
N VAL A 23 -2.31 4.04 -3.17
CA VAL A 23 -2.38 2.84 -4.01
C VAL A 23 -2.03 1.65 -3.15
N PHE A 24 -2.95 0.69 -3.08
CA PHE A 24 -2.77 -0.56 -2.38
C PHE A 24 -2.58 -1.69 -3.40
N ILE A 25 -1.44 -2.36 -3.30
CA ILE A 25 -1.12 -3.52 -4.12
C ILE A 25 -1.15 -4.78 -3.26
N GLN A 26 -1.72 -5.85 -3.84
CA GLN A 26 -1.77 -7.15 -3.18
C GLN A 26 -1.60 -8.31 -4.17
N SER A 27 -0.84 -9.31 -3.73
CA SER A 27 -0.70 -10.58 -4.43
C SER A 27 -0.40 -11.70 -3.44
N ASP A 28 -0.98 -12.87 -3.66
CA ASP A 28 -0.65 -14.15 -3.01
C ASP A 28 0.48 -14.90 -3.74
N VAL A 29 0.91 -14.41 -4.90
CA VAL A 29 2.03 -14.95 -5.68
C VAL A 29 3.23 -14.02 -5.54
N LEU A 30 4.35 -14.55 -5.02
CA LEU A 30 5.58 -13.79 -4.72
C LEU A 30 6.14 -13.07 -5.94
N ASP A 31 6.34 -13.75 -7.07
CA ASP A 31 6.96 -13.16 -8.26
C ASP A 31 6.14 -11.96 -8.78
N VAL A 32 4.82 -12.09 -8.76
CA VAL A 32 3.90 -11.01 -9.13
C VAL A 32 4.01 -9.85 -8.14
N ALA A 33 4.12 -10.14 -6.84
CA ALA A 33 4.29 -9.10 -5.82
C ALA A 33 5.60 -8.33 -6.04
N LEU A 34 6.71 -9.05 -6.26
CA LEU A 34 8.03 -8.46 -6.49
C LEU A 34 8.05 -7.59 -7.74
N GLU A 35 7.44 -8.06 -8.83
CA GLU A 35 7.33 -7.29 -10.07
C GLU A 35 6.54 -5.99 -9.85
N MET A 36 5.40 -6.06 -9.16
CA MET A 36 4.62 -4.87 -8.80
C MET A 36 5.42 -3.93 -7.89
N ARG A 37 6.13 -4.45 -6.88
CA ARG A 37 7.00 -3.63 -6.02
C ARG A 37 8.02 -2.87 -6.85
N ASN A 38 8.74 -3.55 -7.74
CA ASN A 38 9.79 -2.95 -8.55
C ASN A 38 9.23 -1.85 -9.47
N GLN A 39 8.06 -2.08 -10.07
CA GLN A 39 7.39 -1.08 -10.90
C GLN A 39 7.03 0.18 -10.10
N PHE A 40 6.48 0.02 -8.90
CA PHE A 40 6.03 1.14 -8.07
C PHE A 40 7.20 1.88 -7.40
N ASP A 41 8.20 1.14 -6.89
CA ASP A 41 9.41 1.69 -6.28
C ASP A 41 10.27 2.44 -7.32
N SER A 42 10.11 2.15 -8.63
CA SER A 42 10.77 2.91 -9.71
C SER A 42 10.20 4.32 -9.95
N LEU A 43 9.10 4.69 -9.27
CA LEU A 43 8.44 6.00 -9.39
C LEU A 43 8.52 6.84 -8.10
N PRO A 44 9.71 7.03 -7.48
CA PRO A 44 9.85 7.65 -6.15
C PRO A 44 9.53 9.16 -6.13
N HIS A 45 9.33 9.77 -7.29
CA HIS A 45 8.91 11.17 -7.44
C HIS A 45 7.39 11.33 -7.55
N VAL A 46 6.65 10.24 -7.79
CA VAL A 46 5.19 10.22 -7.88
C VAL A 46 4.58 9.52 -6.68
N LEU A 47 5.20 8.42 -6.26
CA LEU A 47 4.72 7.52 -5.22
C LEU A 47 5.78 7.43 -4.13
N LYS A 48 5.33 7.45 -2.87
CA LYS A 48 6.19 7.24 -1.71
C LYS A 48 5.64 6.08 -0.90
N HIS A 49 6.49 5.18 -0.44
CA HIS A 49 6.05 4.04 0.38
C HIS A 49 5.51 4.55 1.73
N ILE A 50 4.43 3.94 2.23
CA ILE A 50 3.73 4.45 3.42
C ILE A 50 4.59 4.45 4.68
N ASP A 51 5.50 3.48 4.81
CA ASP A 51 6.42 3.37 5.96
C ASP A 51 7.37 4.58 6.10
N GLU A 52 7.67 5.25 4.98
CA GLU A 52 8.49 6.47 4.98
C GLU A 52 7.69 7.75 5.33
N ILE A 53 6.39 7.62 5.55
CA ILE A 53 5.46 8.74 5.81
C ILE A 53 4.83 8.57 7.18
N GLU A 54 4.39 7.35 7.49
CA GLU A 54 3.65 7.00 8.68
C GLU A 54 4.28 5.78 9.36
N SER A 55 5.07 6.03 10.39
CA SER A 55 5.75 4.99 11.18
C SER A 55 4.81 4.13 12.03
N SER A 56 3.51 4.44 12.05
CA SER A 56 2.49 3.63 12.72
C SER A 56 2.18 2.34 11.93
N VAL A 57 2.48 2.33 10.63
CA VAL A 57 2.20 1.20 9.75
C VAL A 57 3.27 0.13 9.91
N LEU A 58 2.86 -1.05 10.36
CA LEU A 58 3.77 -2.17 10.59
C LEU A 58 4.10 -2.88 9.28
N CYS A 59 5.38 -2.87 8.91
CA CYS A 59 5.93 -3.60 7.77
C CYS A 59 6.94 -4.66 8.21
N ASP A 60 7.13 -5.70 7.40
CA ASP A 60 8.26 -6.62 7.53
C ASP A 60 9.57 -5.97 7.02
N SER A 61 10.69 -6.68 7.16
CA SER A 61 12.01 -6.19 6.75
C SER A 61 12.14 -5.90 5.25
N GLU A 62 11.20 -6.34 4.42
CA GLU A 62 11.16 -6.07 2.98
C GLU A 62 10.16 -4.97 2.61
N GLY A 63 9.49 -4.37 3.60
CA GLY A 63 8.48 -3.34 3.40
C GLY A 63 7.10 -3.87 3.02
N TRP A 64 6.78 -5.15 3.28
CA TRP A 64 5.42 -5.67 3.12
C TRP A 64 4.60 -5.40 4.37
N LEU A 65 3.36 -4.92 4.24
CA LEU A 65 2.45 -4.70 5.37
C LEU A 65 2.12 -6.02 6.07
N LEU A 66 2.19 -6.02 7.40
CA LEU A 66 1.88 -7.19 8.23
C LEU A 66 0.37 -7.47 8.33
N SER A 67 -0.48 -6.46 8.09
CA SER A 67 -1.93 -6.56 8.18
C SER A 67 -2.62 -5.92 6.98
N ASN A 68 -3.85 -6.38 6.67
CA ASN A 68 -4.66 -5.78 5.62
C ASN A 68 -5.15 -4.36 6.05
N PRO A 69 -4.76 -3.29 5.33
CA PRO A 69 -5.09 -1.91 5.70
C PRO A 69 -6.59 -1.60 5.53
N MET A 70 -7.33 -2.40 4.77
CA MET A 70 -8.78 -2.23 4.59
C MET A 70 -9.60 -2.82 5.75
N GLY A 71 -8.97 -3.59 6.65
CA GLY A 71 -9.64 -4.23 7.79
C GLY A 71 -10.62 -5.35 7.43
N LYS A 72 -10.77 -5.68 6.14
CA LYS A 72 -11.64 -6.76 5.63
C LYS A 72 -10.89 -7.59 4.61
N ARG A 73 -10.95 -8.91 4.79
CA ARG A 73 -10.35 -9.89 3.87
C ARG A 73 -11.30 -10.20 2.71
N THR A 74 -10.75 -10.36 1.52
CA THR A 74 -11.43 -10.91 0.34
C THR A 74 -11.50 -12.43 0.38
N GLU A 75 -12.38 -13.06 -0.40
CA GLU A 75 -12.44 -14.53 -0.53
C GLU A 75 -11.10 -15.13 -0.96
N ARG A 76 -10.38 -14.46 -1.86
CA ARG A 76 -9.03 -14.85 -2.30
C ARG A 76 -8.03 -14.86 -1.13
N GLU A 77 -8.06 -13.85 -0.26
CA GLU A 77 -7.20 -13.80 0.92
C GLU A 77 -7.53 -14.92 1.90
N ILE A 78 -8.81 -15.20 2.13
CA ILE A 78 -9.24 -16.30 3.02
C ILE A 78 -8.73 -17.65 2.49
N HIS A 79 -8.84 -17.88 1.19
CA HIS A 79 -8.36 -19.12 0.57
C HIS A 79 -6.84 -19.26 0.65
N ALA A 80 -6.09 -18.21 0.30
CA ALA A 80 -4.63 -18.20 0.39
C ALA A 80 -4.16 -18.43 1.85
N GLU A 81 -4.77 -17.76 2.83
CA GLU A 81 -4.45 -17.97 4.25
C GLU A 81 -4.77 -19.39 4.73
N PHE A 82 -5.88 -19.98 4.26
CA PHE A 82 -6.24 -21.36 4.57
C PHE A 82 -5.22 -22.37 4.04
N GLU A 83 -4.61 -22.08 2.88
CA GLU A 83 -3.53 -22.88 2.30
C GLU A 83 -2.15 -22.59 2.92
N GLY A 84 -2.07 -21.66 3.88
CA GLY A 84 -0.82 -21.21 4.49
C GLY A 84 0.05 -20.35 3.57
N ALA A 85 -0.52 -19.81 2.49
CA ALA A 85 0.18 -18.92 1.57
C ALA A 85 0.37 -17.53 2.21
N LYS A 86 1.55 -16.94 1.96
CA LYS A 86 1.85 -15.56 2.35
C LYS A 86 1.15 -14.60 1.39
N ILE A 87 0.49 -13.58 1.93
CA ILE A 87 -0.10 -12.50 1.15
C ILE A 87 0.81 -11.28 1.24
N TYR A 88 1.30 -10.83 0.09
CA TYR A 88 2.18 -9.68 -0.05
C TYR A 88 1.35 -8.42 -0.28
N ARG A 89 1.59 -7.40 0.54
CA ARG A 89 0.80 -6.17 0.61
C ARG A 89 1.72 -4.94 0.67
N ARG A 90 1.50 -3.93 -0.17
CA ARG A 90 2.18 -2.61 -0.05
C ARG A 90 1.19 -1.48 -0.24
N VAL A 91 1.45 -0.37 0.45
CA VAL A 91 0.71 0.88 0.27
C VAL A 91 1.68 1.98 -0.14
N TYR A 92 1.30 2.71 -1.16
CA TYR A 92 1.99 3.89 -1.64
C TYR A 92 1.09 5.12 -1.50
N GLN A 93 1.65 6.26 -1.12
CA GLN A 93 0.95 7.53 -1.15
C GLN A 93 1.39 8.31 -2.39
N LYS A 94 0.44 8.87 -3.14
CA LYS A 94 0.73 9.80 -4.21
C LYS A 94 1.26 11.11 -3.63
N GLN A 95 2.43 11.53 -4.08
CA GLN A 95 3.00 12.81 -3.68
C GLN A 95 2.20 13.96 -4.31
N ALA A 96 1.83 14.95 -3.50
CA ALA A 96 1.25 16.18 -4.01
C ALA A 96 2.30 16.89 -4.87
N GLN A 97 2.00 17.14 -6.15
CA GLN A 97 2.82 18.05 -6.95
C GLN A 97 2.73 19.42 -6.29
N LYS A 98 3.86 19.92 -5.75
CA LYS A 98 3.96 21.34 -5.44
C LYS A 98 3.81 22.06 -6.78
N ALA A 99 2.71 22.77 -6.97
CA ALA A 99 2.62 23.75 -8.04
C ALA A 99 3.79 24.72 -7.83
N LEU A 100 4.71 24.76 -8.77
CA LEU A 100 5.71 25.82 -8.85
C LEU A 100 4.92 27.12 -9.01
N GLY A 101 4.86 27.90 -7.94
CA GLY A 101 4.38 29.27 -7.96
C GLY A 101 5.36 30.20 -8.64
#